data_AF-A0A6B2GC99-F1
#
_entry.id   AF-A0A6B2GC99-F1
#
_cell.length_a   1.000
_cell.length_b   1.000
_cell.length_c   1.000
_cell.angle_alpha   90.00
_cell.angle_beta   90.00
_cell.angle_gamma   90.00
#
_symmetry.space_group_name_H-M   'P 1'
#
loop_
_entity.id
_entity.type
_entity.pdbx_description
1 polymer ?
#
loop_
_entity_poly.entity_id
_entity_poly.type
_entity_poly.pdbx_seq_one_letter_code
_entity_poly.pdbx_strand_id
1 'polypeptide(L)'
;YLQPLWWSMGWGLGMFSGLTGYKTAMAATIAIEEVIMNHYAEQIVELEELDKEGFADLIKIISKTRDDEIHHRDTGVLYQGREIRMYGAYSAVVKTLTKLAVSIAEKI
;
A
#
# COMPACT_ATOMS: atom_id res chain seq x y z
N TYR A 1 16.37 6.91 13.63
CA TYR A 1 17.55 6.20 13.08
C TYR A 1 17.44 5.78 11.61
N LEU A 2 16.25 5.44 11.07
CA LEU A 2 16.10 5.01 9.66
C LEU A 2 15.89 6.13 8.62
N GLN A 3 15.83 7.38 9.06
CA GLN A 3 15.53 8.54 8.21
C GLN A 3 16.45 8.67 6.96
N PRO A 4 17.76 8.41 7.03
CA PRO A 4 18.63 8.39 5.85
C PRO A 4 18.31 7.27 4.85
N LEU A 5 17.87 6.10 5.35
CA LEU A 5 17.45 4.96 4.52
C LEU A 5 16.15 5.28 3.78
N TRP A 6 15.15 5.80 4.50
CA TRP A 6 13.87 6.21 3.90
C TRP A 6 14.05 7.27 2.82
N TRP A 7 14.93 8.24 3.06
CA TRP A 7 15.21 9.31 2.09
C TRP A 7 15.85 8.77 0.81
N SER A 8 16.82 7.85 0.94
CA SER A 8 17.47 7.20 -0.20
C SER A 8 16.50 6.31 -1.00
N MET A 9 15.64 5.58 -0.31
CA MET A 9 14.59 4.77 -0.95
C MET A 9 13.57 5.64 -1.68
N GLY A 10 13.17 6.78 -1.10
CA GLY A 10 12.26 7.73 -1.76
C GLY A 10 12.85 8.30 -3.05
N TRP A 11 14.13 8.69 -3.04
CA TRP A 11 14.83 9.17 -4.24
C TRP A 11 14.97 8.09 -5.32
N GLY A 12 15.36 6.88 -4.93
CA GLY A 12 15.48 5.74 -5.84
C GLY A 12 14.15 5.34 -6.46
N LEU A 13 13.07 5.33 -5.66
CA LEU A 13 11.72 5.06 -6.13
C LEU A 13 11.24 6.14 -7.10
N GLY A 14 11.50 7.43 -6.82
CA GLY A 14 11.14 8.53 -7.73
C GLY A 14 11.81 8.42 -9.10
N MET A 15 13.12 8.14 -9.13
CA MET A 15 13.85 7.91 -10.39
C MET A 15 13.33 6.68 -11.14
N PHE A 16 13.08 5.57 -10.43
CA PHE A 16 12.57 4.34 -11.05
C PHE A 16 11.16 4.53 -11.60
N SER A 17 10.27 5.16 -10.84
CA SER A 17 8.88 5.44 -11.26
C SER A 17 8.83 6.33 -12.50
N GLY A 18 9.73 7.31 -12.64
CA GLY A 18 9.85 8.14 -13.85
C GLY A 18 10.28 7.37 -15.10
N LEU A 19 10.98 6.24 -14.92
CA LEU A 19 11.37 5.34 -16.02
C LEU A 19 10.28 4.31 -16.35
N THR A 20 9.35 4.05 -15.42
CA THR A 20 8.23 3.13 -15.66
C THR A 20 7.08 3.82 -16.39
N GLY A 21 6.56 3.19 -17.44
CA GLY A 21 5.40 3.70 -18.16
C GLY A 21 4.14 3.77 -17.28
N TYR A 22 3.17 4.61 -17.65
CA TYR A 22 1.99 4.90 -16.82
C TYR A 22 1.24 3.62 -16.37
N LYS A 23 1.07 2.62 -17.24
CA LYS A 23 0.40 1.36 -16.88
C LYS A 23 1.15 0.59 -15.79
N THR A 24 2.48 0.66 -15.79
CA THR A 24 3.32 0.02 -14.76
C THR A 24 3.17 0.74 -13.41
N ALA A 25 3.08 2.08 -13.42
CA ALA A 25 2.78 2.83 -12.21
C ALA A 25 1.39 2.45 -11.65
N MET A 26 0.37 2.35 -12.52
CA MET A 26 -0.96 1.88 -12.11
C MET A 26 -0.94 0.43 -11.60
N ALA A 27 -0.16 -0.45 -12.22
CA ALA A 27 0.04 -1.82 -11.74
C ALA A 27 0.67 -1.86 -10.35
N ALA A 28 1.62 -0.96 -10.08
CA ALA A 28 2.26 -0.81 -8.77
C ALA A 28 1.24 -0.36 -7.73
N THR A 29 0.47 0.69 -8.03
CA THR A 29 -0.62 1.18 -7.17
C THR A 29 -1.60 0.06 -6.83
N ILE A 30 -2.13 -0.67 -7.82
CA ILE A 30 -3.04 -1.80 -7.54
C ILE A 30 -2.41 -2.81 -6.57
N ALA A 31 -1.15 -3.18 -6.80
CA ALA A 31 -0.48 -4.17 -5.99
C ALA A 31 -0.19 -3.67 -4.55
N ILE A 32 0.20 -2.42 -4.39
CA ILE A 32 0.45 -1.78 -3.09
C ILE A 32 -0.85 -1.67 -2.32
N GLU A 33 -1.88 -1.08 -2.92
CA GLU A 33 -3.14 -0.81 -2.21
C GLU A 33 -3.91 -2.07 -1.84
N GLU A 34 -3.78 -3.15 -2.62
CA GLU A 34 -4.30 -4.47 -2.20
C GLU A 34 -3.62 -4.99 -0.92
N VAL A 35 -2.36 -4.64 -0.64
CA VAL A 35 -1.70 -5.01 0.63
C VAL A 35 -2.13 -4.05 1.73
N ILE A 36 -2.09 -2.75 1.48
CA ILE A 36 -2.40 -1.72 2.49
C ILE A 36 -3.86 -1.83 2.95
N MET A 37 -4.82 -2.04 2.05
CA MET A 37 -6.22 -2.18 2.42
C MET A 37 -6.47 -3.39 3.35
N ASN A 38 -5.78 -4.51 3.10
CA ASN A 38 -5.92 -5.72 3.90
C ASN A 38 -5.31 -5.49 5.28
N HIS A 39 -4.13 -4.88 5.32
CA HIS A 39 -3.47 -4.50 6.56
C HIS A 39 -4.34 -3.55 7.41
N TYR A 40 -4.97 -2.53 6.81
CA TYR A 40 -5.89 -1.67 7.55
C TYR A 40 -7.16 -2.39 8.01
N ALA A 41 -7.67 -3.34 7.23
CA ALA A 41 -8.80 -4.16 7.67
C ALA A 41 -8.44 -5.00 8.91
N GLU A 42 -7.25 -5.59 8.92
CA GLU A 42 -6.71 -6.33 10.07
C GLU A 42 -6.50 -5.41 11.29
N GLN A 43 -5.89 -4.23 11.10
CA GLN A 43 -5.72 -3.24 12.18
C GLN A 43 -7.03 -2.77 12.80
N ILE A 44 -8.09 -2.57 12.00
CA ILE A 44 -9.40 -2.19 12.52
C ILE A 44 -9.94 -3.29 13.44
N VAL A 45 -9.84 -4.56 13.03
CA VAL A 45 -10.29 -5.70 13.85
C VAL A 45 -9.51 -5.76 15.15
N GLU A 46 -8.18 -5.65 15.10
CA GLU A 46 -7.33 -5.66 16.29
C GLU A 46 -7.68 -4.52 17.27
N LEU A 47 -7.90 -3.30 16.77
CA LEU A 47 -8.29 -2.16 17.61
C LEU A 47 -9.69 -2.32 18.21
N GLU A 48 -10.64 -2.88 17.46
CA GLU A 48 -11.99 -3.17 17.95
C GLU A 48 -11.97 -4.24 19.05
N GLU A 49 -11.12 -5.27 18.93
CA GLU A 49 -10.95 -6.31 19.94
C GLU A 49 -10.23 -5.81 21.20
N LEU A 50 -9.32 -4.85 21.07
CA LEU A 50 -8.60 -4.24 22.19
C LEU A 50 -9.48 -3.31 23.03
N ASP A 51 -10.04 -2.28 22.42
CA ASP A 51 -10.97 -1.33 23.06
C ASP A 51 -11.68 -0.48 22.01
N LYS A 52 -12.83 -0.98 21.53
CA LYS A 52 -13.61 -0.30 20.49
C LYS A 52 -14.02 1.12 20.85
N GLU A 53 -14.38 1.38 22.10
CA GLU A 53 -14.82 2.72 22.52
C GLU A 53 -13.63 3.65 22.70
N GLY A 54 -12.54 3.16 23.31
CA GLY A 54 -11.31 3.93 23.50
C GLY A 54 -10.59 4.29 22.20
N PHE A 55 -10.70 3.46 21.17
CA PHE A 55 -10.07 3.68 19.86
C PHE A 55 -11.03 4.13 18.75
N ALA A 56 -12.27 4.52 19.08
CA ALA A 56 -13.31 4.83 18.09
C ALA A 56 -12.87 5.86 17.03
N ASP A 57 -12.20 6.94 17.44
CA ASP A 57 -11.69 7.97 16.53
C ASP A 57 -10.58 7.45 15.60
N LEU A 58 -9.67 6.63 16.13
CA LEU A 58 -8.59 6.02 15.35
C LEU A 58 -9.13 5.01 14.34
N ILE A 59 -10.05 4.15 14.77
CA ILE A 59 -10.75 3.19 13.91
C ILE A 59 -11.44 3.92 12.75
N LYS A 60 -12.09 5.06 13.03
CA LYS A 60 -12.74 5.89 12.00
C LYS A 60 -11.73 6.45 10.99
N ILE A 61 -10.57 6.92 11.46
CA ILE A 61 -9.50 7.43 10.58
C ILE A 61 -8.97 6.30 9.69
N ILE A 62 -8.60 5.16 10.28
CA ILE A 62 -8.06 4.01 9.54
C ILE A 62 -9.09 3.46 8.55
N SER A 63 -10.37 3.41 8.93
CA SER A 63 -11.46 3.01 8.04
C SER A 63 -11.57 3.92 6.82
N LYS A 64 -11.51 5.24 7.05
CA LYS A 64 -11.53 6.19 5.94
C LYS A 64 -10.32 6.02 5.03
N THR A 65 -9.11 5.90 5.61
CA THR A 65 -7.89 5.70 4.83
C THR A 65 -7.95 4.41 4.01
N ARG A 66 -8.43 3.30 4.60
CA ARG A 66 -8.66 2.03 3.88
C ARG A 66 -9.60 2.22 2.69
N ASP A 67 -10.68 2.95 2.86
CA ASP A 67 -11.66 3.20 1.80
C ASP A 67 -11.06 4.08 0.68
N ASP A 68 -10.19 5.04 1.03
CA ASP A 68 -9.39 5.80 0.07
C ASP A 68 -8.43 4.90 -0.72
N GLU A 69 -7.78 3.91 -0.09
CA GLU A 69 -6.91 2.95 -0.80
C GLU A 69 -7.68 2.01 -1.74
N ILE A 70 -8.91 1.64 -1.39
CA ILE A 70 -9.79 0.91 -2.30
C ILE A 70 -10.05 1.75 -3.56
N HIS A 71 -10.30 3.05 -3.39
CA HIS A 71 -10.51 3.96 -4.51
C HIS A 71 -9.24 4.11 -5.37
N HIS A 72 -8.06 4.22 -4.76
CA HIS A 72 -6.78 4.24 -5.47
C HIS A 72 -6.54 2.96 -6.28
N ARG A 73 -6.81 1.78 -5.70
CA ARG A 73 -6.74 0.50 -6.39
C ARG A 73 -7.66 0.47 -7.61
N ASP A 74 -8.92 0.85 -7.44
CA ASP A 74 -9.92 0.83 -8.50
C ASP A 74 -9.59 1.81 -9.61
N THR A 75 -9.02 2.97 -9.25
CA THR A 75 -8.45 3.93 -10.20
C THR A 75 -7.31 3.30 -11.00
N GLY A 76 -6.39 2.59 -10.35
CA GLY A 76 -5.32 1.86 -11.02
C GLY A 76 -5.85 0.80 -12.01
N VAL A 77 -6.92 0.09 -11.65
CA VAL A 77 -7.60 -0.87 -12.54
C VAL A 77 -8.23 -0.15 -13.72
N LEU A 78 -8.95 0.94 -13.49
CA LEU A 78 -9.59 1.77 -14.53
C LEU A 78 -8.57 2.27 -15.56
N TYR A 79 -7.40 2.72 -15.10
CA TYR A 79 -6.30 3.17 -15.95
C TYR A 79 -5.38 2.04 -16.44
N GLN A 80 -5.95 0.84 -16.65
CA GLN A 80 -5.32 -0.28 -17.35
C GLN A 80 -4.05 -0.84 -16.67
N GLY A 81 -3.91 -0.69 -15.35
CA GLY A 81 -2.76 -1.23 -14.62
C GLY A 81 -2.60 -2.75 -14.75
N ARG A 82 -3.71 -3.49 -14.92
CA ARG A 82 -3.68 -4.96 -15.10
C ARG A 82 -3.21 -5.41 -16.49
N GLU A 83 -3.07 -4.50 -17.46
CA GLU A 83 -2.74 -4.83 -18.84
C GLU A 83 -1.23 -4.88 -19.13
N ILE A 84 -0.38 -4.62 -18.12
CA ILE A 84 1.07 -4.74 -18.33
C ILE A 84 1.48 -6.19 -18.63
N ARG A 85 2.51 -6.35 -19.44
CA ARG A 85 3.09 -7.68 -19.70
C ARG A 85 3.64 -8.25 -18.39
N MET A 86 3.36 -9.51 -18.11
CA MET A 86 3.75 -10.20 -16.87
C MET A 86 3.17 -9.58 -15.58
N TYR A 87 1.97 -8.97 -15.64
CA TYR A 87 1.30 -8.35 -14.48
C TYR A 87 1.34 -9.22 -13.21
N GLY A 88 1.05 -10.53 -13.31
CA GLY A 88 1.05 -11.43 -12.16
C GLY A 88 2.40 -11.49 -11.44
N ALA A 89 3.51 -11.62 -12.18
CA ALA A 89 4.85 -11.65 -11.60
C ALA A 89 5.24 -10.28 -11.01
N TYR A 90 4.91 -9.20 -11.72
CA TYR A 90 5.15 -7.83 -11.25
C TYR A 90 4.39 -7.55 -9.95
N SER A 91 3.08 -7.83 -9.92
CA SER A 91 2.22 -7.66 -8.75
C SER A 91 2.73 -8.49 -7.57
N ALA A 92 3.16 -9.73 -7.78
CA ALA A 92 3.71 -10.57 -6.72
C ALA A 92 4.96 -9.96 -6.07
N VAL A 93 5.89 -9.44 -6.89
CA VAL A 93 7.09 -8.75 -6.38
C VAL A 93 6.72 -7.51 -5.58
N VAL A 94 5.89 -6.63 -6.14
CA VAL A 94 5.47 -5.39 -5.47
C VAL A 94 4.76 -5.69 -4.16
N LYS A 95 3.79 -6.61 -4.15
CA LYS A 95 3.11 -7.03 -2.92
C LYS A 95 4.06 -7.55 -1.86
N THR A 96 5.06 -8.34 -2.26
CA THR A 96 6.06 -8.88 -1.32
C THR A 96 6.88 -7.75 -0.69
N LEU A 97 7.34 -6.79 -1.49
CA LEU A 97 8.07 -5.63 -1.00
C LEU A 97 7.20 -4.77 -0.06
N THR A 98 5.94 -4.53 -0.40
CA THR A 98 5.01 -3.78 0.45
C THR A 98 4.77 -4.49 1.78
N LYS A 99 4.52 -5.81 1.77
CA LYS A 99 4.35 -6.60 3.00
C LYS A 99 5.58 -6.54 3.90
N LEU A 100 6.77 -6.62 3.31
CA LEU A 100 8.03 -6.47 4.04
C LEU A 100 8.15 -5.07 4.66
N ALA A 101 7.82 -4.02 3.91
CA ALA A 101 7.86 -2.65 4.41
C ALA A 101 6.89 -2.44 5.57
N VAL A 102 5.65 -2.94 5.46
CA VAL A 102 4.65 -2.90 6.53
C VAL A 102 5.15 -3.63 7.77
N SER A 103 5.64 -4.86 7.63
CA SER A 103 6.13 -5.64 8.79
C SER A 103 7.35 -5.02 9.47
N ILE A 104 8.20 -4.31 8.71
CA ILE A 104 9.29 -3.52 9.29
C ILE A 104 8.71 -2.33 10.06
N ALA A 105 7.75 -1.60 9.48
CA ALA A 105 7.14 -0.43 10.11
C ALA A 105 6.38 -0.77 11.41
N GLU A 106 5.69 -1.90 11.47
CA GLU A 106 5.00 -2.37 12.70
C GLU A 106 5.96 -2.65 13.86
N LYS A 107 7.23 -2.97 13.57
CA LYS A 107 8.24 -3.35 14.58
C LYS A 107 9.09 -2.18 15.07
N ILE A 108 8.93 -0.99 14.48
CA ILE A 108 9.71 0.21 14.78
C ILE A 108 8.84 1.18 15.57
#